data_AF-A0A3B4TF49-F1
#
_entry.id   AF-A0A3B4TF49-F1
#
_cell.length_a   1.000
_cell.length_b   1.000
_cell.length_c   1.000
_cell.angle_alpha   90.00
_cell.angle_beta   90.00
_cell.angle_gamma   90.00
#
_symmetry.space_group_name_H-M   'P 1'
#
loop_
_entity.id
_entity.type
_entity.pdbx_description
1 polymer ?
#
loop_
_entity_poly.entity_id
_entity_poly.type
_entity_poly.pdbx_seq_one_letter_code
_entity_poly.pdbx_strand_id
1 'polypeptide(L)'
;MSLALRAQLLLFLISLSSRMGLSRCLDMLATDGFFTFVASRPQLACAAFIIAEPSEVISLELSDVSIDCSAGDFIKMFDGWVLKGEKFPSSRDHQLPLHQRYTDYCSSPAPGSTSRSSQNVAMIFFRVHSPDSRFTLAVKKLHNPFPCNIMSQSPEGSFTMVIPHQRRNCSFSIIYPVEIRLTELSLGQAKSNELSPQRQVWSGCSGSGDYVELLGGNGVDTSQMFPVADLCFSLSGLAQMKIGCDNSVVRLVSSGNYINRVSFQYRLLEHNELPKTRENSLDNFCSVE
;
A
#
# COMPACT_ATOMS: atom_id res chain seq x y z
N MET A 1 -13.81 -14.90 3.79
CA MET A 1 -13.23 -13.94 4.77
C MET A 1 -14.11 -13.86 5.99
N SER A 2 -13.55 -13.96 7.20
CA SER A 2 -14.32 -13.74 8.43
C SER A 2 -14.57 -12.24 8.64
N LEU A 3 -15.79 -11.88 9.04
CA LEU A 3 -16.20 -10.51 9.41
C LEU A 3 -15.25 -9.86 10.44
N ALA A 4 -14.57 -10.68 11.26
CA ALA A 4 -13.61 -10.23 12.27
C ALA A 4 -12.33 -9.58 11.68
N LEU A 5 -11.87 -10.04 10.51
CA LEU A 5 -10.64 -9.53 9.88
C LEU A 5 -10.86 -8.16 9.21
N ARG A 6 -12.05 -7.95 8.63
CA ARG A 6 -12.47 -6.65 8.08
C ARG A 6 -12.57 -5.58 9.17
N ALA A 7 -12.97 -5.96 10.37
CA ALA A 7 -13.10 -5.05 11.51
C ALA A 7 -11.74 -4.51 12.00
N GLN A 8 -10.64 -5.26 11.87
CA GLN A 8 -9.32 -4.84 12.38
C GLN A 8 -8.64 -3.79 11.49
N LEU A 9 -8.72 -3.92 10.17
CA LEU A 9 -8.25 -2.87 9.24
C LEU A 9 -9.11 -1.60 9.39
N LEU A 10 -10.42 -1.78 9.58
CA LEU A 10 -11.36 -0.69 9.88
C LEU A 10 -10.98 0.01 11.20
N LEU A 11 -10.71 -0.74 12.28
CA LEU A 11 -10.30 -0.21 13.58
C LEU A 11 -8.95 0.52 13.49
N PHE A 12 -7.98 -0.02 12.75
CA PHE A 12 -6.69 0.65 12.54
C PHE A 12 -6.88 1.99 11.82
N LEU A 13 -7.62 2.01 10.71
CA LEU A 13 -7.88 3.24 9.96
C LEU A 13 -8.81 4.23 10.71
N ILE A 14 -9.74 3.75 11.55
CA ILE A 14 -10.55 4.57 12.47
C ILE A 14 -9.69 5.16 13.59
N SER A 15 -8.73 4.41 14.14
CA SER A 15 -7.78 4.91 15.14
C SER A 15 -6.88 6.00 14.56
N LEU A 16 -6.47 5.86 13.30
CA LEU A 16 -5.77 6.87 12.51
C LEU A 16 -6.63 8.11 12.25
N SER A 17 -7.90 7.91 11.88
CA SER A 17 -8.88 8.99 11.69
C SER A 17 -9.11 9.80 12.97
N SER A 18 -9.13 9.12 14.13
CA SER A 18 -9.27 9.76 15.44
C SER A 18 -8.06 10.62 15.81
N ARG A 19 -6.84 10.22 15.41
CA ARG A 19 -5.62 11.04 15.56
C ARG A 19 -5.51 12.18 14.54
N MET A 20 -6.17 12.06 13.38
CA MET A 20 -6.26 13.09 12.35
C MET A 20 -7.42 14.09 12.55
N GLY A 21 -8.22 13.97 13.61
CA GLY A 21 -9.26 14.94 13.98
C GLY A 21 -10.49 14.98 13.04
N LEU A 22 -10.73 13.95 12.23
CA LEU A 22 -11.70 13.95 11.12
C LEU A 22 -12.93 13.06 11.39
N SER A 23 -13.60 13.26 12.53
CA SER A 23 -14.58 12.31 13.07
C SER A 23 -15.94 12.19 12.35
N ARG A 24 -16.16 12.85 11.22
CA ARG A 24 -17.49 12.88 10.56
C ARG A 24 -17.54 12.63 9.05
N CYS A 25 -16.39 12.41 8.40
CA CYS A 25 -16.35 12.29 6.94
C CYS A 25 -15.22 11.39 6.42
N LEU A 26 -14.99 10.29 7.13
CA LEU A 26 -14.02 9.27 6.74
C LEU A 26 -14.75 7.93 6.64
N ASP A 27 -14.78 7.36 5.43
CA ASP A 27 -15.41 6.07 5.17
C ASP A 27 -14.39 5.09 4.56
N MET A 28 -14.56 3.80 4.81
CA MET A 28 -13.76 2.76 4.17
C MET A 28 -14.66 1.81 3.39
N LEU A 29 -14.39 1.74 2.09
CA LEU A 29 -15.15 0.93 1.15
C LEU A 29 -14.32 -0.30 0.75
N ALA A 30 -14.69 -1.44 1.30
CA ALA A 30 -14.11 -2.74 0.94
C ALA A 30 -15.02 -3.56 0.03
N THR A 31 -16.15 -3.02 -0.43
CA THR A 31 -17.09 -3.68 -1.35
C THR A 31 -17.25 -2.88 -2.63
N ASP A 32 -17.54 -3.57 -3.71
CA ASP A 32 -18.02 -2.98 -4.96
C ASP A 32 -19.47 -2.50 -4.80
N GLY A 33 -19.88 -1.57 -5.68
CA GLY A 33 -21.25 -1.05 -5.69
C GLY A 33 -21.34 0.45 -5.92
N PHE A 34 -22.50 1.00 -5.62
CA PHE A 34 -22.83 2.42 -5.78
C PHE A 34 -23.01 3.06 -4.40
N PHE A 35 -22.30 4.15 -4.17
CA PHE A 35 -22.31 4.87 -2.90
C PHE A 35 -22.71 6.32 -3.16
N THR A 36 -23.88 6.72 -2.67
CA THR A 36 -24.36 8.10 -2.82
C THR A 36 -24.05 8.89 -1.56
N PHE A 37 -23.28 9.96 -1.73
CA PHE A 37 -23.04 10.95 -0.69
C PHE A 37 -24.05 12.10 -0.82
N VAL A 38 -24.58 12.57 0.31
CA VAL A 38 -25.45 13.75 0.39
C VAL A 38 -25.00 14.62 1.57
N ALA A 39 -24.70 15.88 1.31
CA ALA A 39 -24.27 16.83 2.32
C ALA A 39 -25.47 17.31 3.14
N SER A 40 -25.54 16.97 4.43
CA SER A 40 -26.51 17.58 5.36
C SER A 40 -26.09 18.97 5.84
N ARG A 41 -24.81 19.30 5.68
CA ARG A 41 -24.16 20.56 6.06
C ARG A 41 -22.85 20.72 5.30
N PRO A 42 -22.17 21.88 5.35
CA PRO A 42 -20.85 22.04 4.76
C PRO A 42 -19.87 20.99 5.29
N GLN A 43 -19.13 20.34 4.39
CA GLN A 43 -18.08 19.38 4.71
C GLN A 43 -16.77 19.82 4.08
N LEU A 44 -15.87 20.33 4.92
CA LEU A 44 -14.68 21.06 4.47
C LEU A 44 -13.47 20.15 4.15
N ALA A 45 -13.47 18.93 4.68
CA ALA A 45 -12.42 17.95 4.50
C ALA A 45 -12.97 16.53 4.69
N CYS A 46 -13.24 15.85 3.59
CA CYS A 46 -13.72 14.47 3.57
C CYS A 46 -12.79 13.57 2.78
N ALA A 47 -12.75 12.30 3.16
CA ALA A 47 -12.08 11.27 2.39
C ALA A 47 -12.79 9.93 2.49
N ALA A 48 -12.74 9.14 1.42
CA ALA A 48 -13.06 7.72 1.49
C ALA A 48 -11.88 6.87 0.99
N PHE A 49 -11.60 5.80 1.73
CA PHE A 49 -10.52 4.86 1.48
C PHE A 49 -11.14 3.61 0.84
N ILE A 50 -10.79 3.34 -0.40
CA ILE A 50 -11.26 2.14 -1.10
C ILE A 50 -10.12 1.12 -1.14
N ILE A 51 -10.42 -0.14 -0.81
CA ILE A 51 -9.48 -1.26 -0.90
C ILE A 51 -10.12 -2.47 -1.60
N ALA A 52 -9.35 -3.11 -2.46
CA ALA A 52 -9.68 -4.31 -3.20
C ALA A 52 -8.71 -5.45 -2.85
N GLU A 53 -9.03 -6.68 -3.26
CA GLU A 53 -8.15 -7.82 -2.97
C GLU A 53 -6.76 -7.61 -3.58
N PRO A 54 -5.71 -8.27 -3.07
CA PRO A 54 -4.36 -8.16 -3.61
C PRO A 54 -4.23 -8.41 -5.12
N SER A 55 -5.13 -9.20 -5.70
CA SER A 55 -5.20 -9.54 -7.12
C SER A 55 -6.14 -8.66 -7.95
N GLU A 56 -6.53 -7.49 -7.41
CA GLU A 56 -7.48 -6.57 -8.02
C GLU A 56 -6.95 -5.14 -8.06
N VAL A 57 -7.53 -4.33 -8.94
CA VAL A 57 -7.39 -2.88 -8.97
C VAL A 57 -8.77 -2.22 -8.97
N ILE A 58 -8.81 -0.95 -8.59
CA ILE A 58 -10.08 -0.23 -8.40
C ILE A 58 -10.33 0.71 -9.58
N SER A 59 -11.54 0.68 -10.12
CA SER A 59 -12.07 1.68 -11.02
C SER A 59 -13.17 2.47 -10.31
N LEU A 60 -13.06 3.79 -10.35
CA LEU A 60 -13.98 4.74 -9.76
C LEU A 60 -14.66 5.53 -10.88
N GLU A 61 -15.96 5.71 -10.78
CA GLU A 61 -16.76 6.47 -11.73
C GLU A 61 -17.73 7.36 -10.95
N LEU A 62 -17.77 8.65 -11.28
CA LEU A 62 -18.65 9.63 -10.65
C LEU A 62 -19.87 9.90 -11.52
N SER A 63 -21.06 9.85 -10.91
CA SER A 63 -22.34 10.21 -11.51
C SER A 63 -23.16 11.09 -10.55
N ASP A 64 -24.25 11.67 -11.06
CA ASP A 64 -25.21 12.45 -10.26
C ASP A 64 -24.57 13.57 -9.41
N VAL A 65 -23.55 14.23 -9.96
CA VAL A 65 -22.74 15.22 -9.25
C VAL A 65 -23.45 16.57 -9.23
N SER A 66 -23.68 17.13 -8.04
CA SER A 66 -24.29 18.46 -7.82
C SER A 66 -23.48 19.29 -6.83
N ILE A 67 -22.22 19.55 -7.17
CA ILE A 67 -21.29 20.37 -6.40
C ILE A 67 -21.01 21.69 -7.13
N ASP A 68 -20.61 22.74 -6.41
CA ASP A 68 -20.27 24.04 -6.99
C ASP A 68 -18.75 24.22 -7.14
N CYS A 69 -18.21 23.76 -8.28
CA CYS A 69 -16.81 23.92 -8.62
C CYS A 69 -16.35 25.40 -8.64
N SER A 70 -17.26 26.34 -8.96
CA SER A 70 -16.94 27.76 -9.04
C SER A 70 -16.81 28.42 -7.66
N ALA A 71 -17.57 27.92 -6.68
CA ALA A 71 -17.45 28.29 -5.27
C ALA A 71 -16.29 27.60 -4.54
N GLY A 72 -15.52 26.75 -5.23
CA GLY A 72 -14.35 26.06 -4.68
C GLY A 72 -14.65 24.69 -4.06
N ASP A 73 -15.82 24.08 -4.36
CA ASP A 73 -16.01 22.66 -4.14
C ASP A 73 -15.07 21.85 -5.05
N PHE A 74 -14.71 20.65 -4.61
CA PHE A 74 -13.97 19.72 -5.46
C PHE A 74 -14.25 18.28 -5.06
N ILE A 75 -14.11 17.40 -6.04
CA ILE A 75 -13.97 15.97 -5.84
C ILE A 75 -12.70 15.55 -6.56
N LYS A 76 -11.77 14.94 -5.83
CA LYS A 76 -10.50 14.49 -6.35
C LYS A 76 -10.28 13.03 -6.01
N MET A 77 -9.88 12.27 -7.01
CA MET A 77 -9.50 10.87 -6.87
C MET A 77 -7.98 10.77 -6.90
N PHE A 78 -7.41 9.95 -6.03
CA PHE A 78 -5.99 9.67 -5.93
C PHE A 78 -5.75 8.20 -6.30
N ASP A 79 -4.89 7.99 -7.29
CA ASP A 79 -4.31 6.70 -7.62
C ASP A 79 -3.31 6.31 -6.50
N GLY A 80 -3.81 5.62 -5.48
CA GLY A 80 -3.08 5.25 -4.26
C GLY A 80 -3.76 5.74 -2.99
N TRP A 81 -3.02 5.75 -1.87
CA TRP A 81 -3.50 6.18 -0.55
C TRP A 81 -2.60 7.23 0.08
N VAL A 82 -3.21 8.13 0.87
CA VAL A 82 -2.48 9.06 1.74
C VAL A 82 -2.74 8.68 3.18
N LEU A 83 -1.70 8.29 3.91
CA LEU A 83 -1.77 7.86 5.31
C LEU A 83 -0.72 8.60 6.14
N LYS A 84 -1.14 9.26 7.23
CA LYS A 84 -0.25 10.09 8.08
C LYS A 84 0.58 11.12 7.29
N GLY A 85 0.06 11.63 6.17
CA GLY A 85 0.77 12.60 5.30
C GLY A 85 1.71 11.96 4.27
N GLU A 86 2.00 10.67 4.39
CA GLU A 86 2.77 9.89 3.44
C GLU A 86 1.89 9.34 2.33
N LYS A 87 2.50 9.05 1.17
CA LYS A 87 1.80 8.59 -0.02
C LYS A 87 2.22 7.17 -0.36
N PHE A 88 1.24 6.30 -0.47
CA PHE A 88 1.41 4.96 -0.99
C PHE A 88 0.88 4.90 -2.43
N PRO A 89 1.61 4.31 -3.38
CA PRO A 89 3.02 3.91 -3.30
C PRO A 89 3.94 5.15 -3.27
N SER A 90 5.21 4.95 -2.89
CA SER A 90 6.20 6.03 -2.94
C SER A 90 6.44 6.51 -4.38
N SER A 91 7.02 7.70 -4.53
CA SER A 91 7.36 8.25 -5.85
C SER A 91 8.43 7.43 -6.60
N ARG A 92 9.15 6.54 -5.90
CA ARG A 92 10.16 5.63 -6.49
C ARG A 92 9.56 4.34 -7.03
N ASP A 93 8.37 3.98 -6.56
CA ASP A 93 7.70 2.70 -6.89
C ASP A 93 6.48 2.90 -7.78
N HIS A 94 5.91 4.11 -7.81
CA HIS A 94 4.82 4.45 -8.72
C HIS A 94 5.33 4.84 -10.11
N GLN A 95 4.63 4.42 -11.17
CA GLN A 95 5.01 4.72 -12.55
C GLN A 95 4.72 6.18 -12.94
N LEU A 96 3.62 6.72 -12.42
CA LEU A 96 3.22 8.11 -12.65
C LEU A 96 3.79 9.04 -11.55
N PRO A 97 4.23 10.26 -11.91
CA PRO A 97 4.59 11.28 -10.94
C PRO A 97 3.36 11.76 -10.17
N LEU A 98 3.56 12.31 -8.97
CA LEU A 98 2.48 12.66 -8.04
C LEU A 98 1.37 13.53 -8.65
N HIS A 99 1.71 14.52 -9.47
CA HIS A 99 0.72 15.42 -10.08
C HIS A 99 -0.22 14.71 -11.07
N GLN A 100 0.21 13.60 -11.66
CA GLN A 100 -0.59 12.77 -12.60
C GLN A 100 -1.41 11.70 -11.87
N ARG A 101 -1.19 11.52 -10.57
CA ARG A 101 -1.94 10.56 -9.75
C ARG A 101 -3.25 11.14 -9.21
N TYR A 102 -3.51 12.42 -9.46
CA TYR A 102 -4.73 13.10 -9.05
C TYR A 102 -5.62 13.36 -10.24
N THR A 103 -6.86 12.89 -10.15
CA THR A 103 -7.91 13.21 -11.10
C THR A 103 -8.89 14.15 -10.41
N ASP A 104 -8.95 15.40 -10.87
CA ASP A 104 -9.88 16.41 -10.36
C ASP A 104 -11.12 16.49 -11.26
N TYR A 105 -12.29 16.24 -10.68
CA TYR A 105 -13.56 16.33 -11.38
C TYR A 105 -13.79 17.74 -11.95
N CYS A 106 -13.52 18.79 -11.17
CA CYS A 106 -13.79 20.17 -11.56
C CYS A 106 -12.86 20.69 -12.66
N SER A 107 -11.72 20.01 -12.87
CA SER A 107 -10.76 20.34 -13.92
C SER A 107 -10.86 19.41 -15.14
N SER A 108 -11.72 18.37 -15.09
CA SER A 108 -11.83 17.38 -16.16
C SER A 108 -12.88 17.81 -17.20
N PRO A 109 -12.54 17.90 -18.50
CA PRO A 109 -13.46 18.34 -19.54
C PRO A 109 -14.52 17.29 -19.95
N ALA A 110 -14.50 16.08 -19.37
CA ALA A 110 -15.37 14.98 -19.77
C ALA A 110 -16.48 14.70 -18.72
N PRO A 111 -17.77 14.63 -19.14
CA PRO A 111 -18.84 14.11 -18.28
C PRO A 111 -18.59 12.62 -17.97
N GLY A 112 -18.60 12.27 -16.68
CA GLY A 112 -18.32 10.90 -16.21
C GLY A 112 -16.84 10.62 -15.97
N SER A 113 -16.18 11.39 -15.10
CA SER A 113 -14.77 11.20 -14.77
C SER A 113 -14.53 9.79 -14.20
N THR A 114 -14.03 8.90 -15.04
CA THR A 114 -13.60 7.57 -14.64
C THR A 114 -12.13 7.64 -14.27
N SER A 115 -11.76 7.15 -13.09
CA SER A 115 -10.38 7.08 -12.63
C SER A 115 -10.08 5.64 -12.25
N ARG A 116 -8.98 5.09 -12.76
CA ARG A 116 -8.52 3.75 -12.42
C ARG A 116 -7.28 3.84 -11.57
N SER A 117 -7.28 3.19 -10.41
CA SER A 117 -6.08 3.00 -9.61
C SER A 117 -5.18 1.96 -10.24
N SER A 118 -3.89 2.21 -10.18
CA SER A 118 -2.80 1.33 -10.55
C SER A 118 -2.50 0.29 -9.44
N GLN A 119 -3.11 0.45 -8.27
CA GLN A 119 -2.98 -0.42 -7.09
C GLN A 119 -4.32 -1.03 -6.68
N ASN A 120 -4.30 -1.92 -5.68
CA ASN A 120 -5.51 -2.43 -5.04
C ASN A 120 -6.13 -1.44 -4.04
N VAL A 121 -5.68 -0.18 -4.02
CA VAL A 121 -6.18 0.88 -3.15
C VAL A 121 -6.43 2.15 -3.94
N ALA A 122 -7.45 2.90 -3.56
CA ALA A 122 -7.75 4.22 -4.11
C ALA A 122 -8.29 5.13 -3.01
N MET A 123 -8.08 6.42 -3.15
CA MET A 123 -8.61 7.40 -2.20
C MET A 123 -9.38 8.48 -2.95
N ILE A 124 -10.55 8.83 -2.45
CA ILE A 124 -11.31 9.99 -2.90
C ILE A 124 -11.28 11.02 -1.78
N PHE A 125 -11.05 12.28 -2.13
CA PHE A 125 -11.11 13.39 -1.19
C PHE A 125 -11.94 14.50 -1.79
N PHE A 126 -12.80 15.08 -0.97
CA PHE A 126 -13.78 16.03 -1.45
C PHE A 126 -14.06 17.11 -0.41
N ARG A 127 -14.53 18.24 -0.91
CA ARG A 127 -15.00 19.39 -0.16
C ARG A 127 -16.28 19.86 -0.81
N VAL A 128 -17.32 20.04 0.01
CA VAL A 128 -18.62 20.53 -0.42
C VAL A 128 -19.11 21.58 0.57
N HIS A 129 -19.45 22.77 0.08
CA HIS A 129 -19.92 23.87 0.93
C HIS A 129 -21.44 23.89 1.06
N SER A 130 -22.15 23.57 -0.02
CA SER A 130 -23.62 23.66 -0.04
C SER A 130 -24.28 22.46 0.65
N PRO A 131 -25.29 22.68 1.51
CA PRO A 131 -26.23 21.63 1.88
C PRO A 131 -26.90 21.06 0.62
N ASP A 132 -27.30 19.79 0.69
CA ASP A 132 -27.92 19.02 -0.39
C ASP A 132 -27.01 18.71 -1.60
N SER A 133 -25.77 19.20 -1.61
CA SER A 133 -24.76 18.75 -2.56
C SER A 133 -24.58 17.24 -2.49
N ARG A 134 -24.57 16.61 -3.67
CA ARG A 134 -24.51 15.16 -3.78
C ARG A 134 -23.59 14.69 -4.89
N PHE A 135 -23.18 13.44 -4.78
CA PHE A 135 -22.56 12.69 -5.86
C PHE A 135 -22.76 11.21 -5.60
N THR A 136 -22.77 10.42 -6.67
CA THR A 136 -22.74 8.96 -6.59
C THR A 136 -21.39 8.46 -7.08
N LEU A 137 -20.75 7.63 -6.26
CA LEU A 137 -19.50 6.95 -6.57
C LEU A 137 -19.79 5.50 -6.91
N ALA A 138 -19.49 5.08 -8.13
CA ALA A 138 -19.47 3.68 -8.52
C ALA A 138 -18.07 3.10 -8.31
N VAL A 139 -17.97 2.08 -7.46
CA VAL A 139 -16.73 1.35 -7.17
C VAL A 139 -16.78 0.00 -7.87
N LYS A 140 -15.88 -0.22 -8.82
CA LYS A 140 -15.72 -1.48 -9.55
C LYS A 140 -14.34 -2.05 -9.25
N LYS A 141 -14.28 -3.34 -8.89
CA LYS A 141 -13.02 -4.07 -8.67
C LYS A 141 -12.73 -4.91 -9.90
N LEU A 142 -11.51 -4.81 -10.41
CA LEU A 142 -11.10 -5.43 -11.66
C LEU A 142 -9.92 -6.35 -11.39
N HIS A 143 -9.98 -7.58 -11.88
CA HIS A 143 -8.86 -8.52 -11.75
C HIS A 143 -7.58 -7.96 -12.39
N ASN A 144 -6.47 -8.11 -11.68
CA ASN A 144 -5.13 -7.75 -12.12
C ASN A 144 -4.22 -8.97 -12.02
N PRO A 145 -3.75 -9.53 -13.15
CA PRO A 145 -2.91 -10.72 -13.16
C PRO A 145 -1.47 -10.45 -12.68
N PHE A 146 -1.02 -9.19 -12.71
CA PHE A 146 0.31 -8.78 -12.24
C PHE A 146 0.21 -7.59 -11.27
N PRO A 147 -0.32 -7.80 -10.06
CA PRO A 147 -0.45 -6.75 -9.06
C PRO A 147 0.92 -6.24 -8.62
N CYS A 148 0.98 -4.94 -8.34
CA CYS A 148 2.20 -4.27 -7.92
C CYS A 148 1.83 -3.10 -7.04
N ASN A 149 2.64 -2.86 -6.00
CA ASN A 149 2.37 -1.89 -4.96
C ASN A 149 1.00 -2.18 -4.30
N ILE A 150 0.96 -3.27 -3.56
CA ILE A 150 -0.24 -3.86 -3.00
C ILE A 150 -0.33 -3.56 -1.51
N MET A 151 -1.53 -3.29 -1.02
CA MET A 151 -1.86 -3.20 0.40
C MET A 151 -2.55 -4.48 0.85
N SER A 152 -2.03 -5.14 1.89
CA SER A 152 -2.72 -6.28 2.51
C SER A 152 -3.98 -5.81 3.23
N GLN A 153 -5.09 -6.53 3.03
CA GLN A 153 -6.31 -6.34 3.82
C GLN A 153 -6.27 -7.05 5.18
N SER A 154 -5.41 -8.05 5.31
CA SER A 154 -5.32 -8.93 6.47
C SER A 154 -3.94 -8.83 7.14
N PRO A 155 -3.84 -9.15 8.44
CA PRO A 155 -2.56 -9.25 9.12
C PRO A 155 -1.84 -10.59 8.85
N GLU A 156 -2.49 -11.51 8.14
CA GLU A 156 -1.98 -12.84 7.83
C GLU A 156 -2.38 -13.27 6.43
N GLY A 157 -1.55 -14.06 5.77
CA GLY A 157 -1.81 -14.54 4.41
C GLY A 157 -0.57 -15.05 3.70
N SER A 158 -0.71 -15.27 2.40
CA SER A 158 0.39 -15.57 1.50
C SER A 158 0.21 -14.83 0.19
N PHE A 159 1.32 -14.49 -0.45
CA PHE A 159 1.29 -13.80 -1.72
C PHE A 159 2.47 -14.18 -2.60
N THR A 160 2.28 -14.13 -3.90
CA THR A 160 3.35 -14.30 -4.90
C THR A 160 3.37 -13.08 -5.79
N MET A 161 4.45 -12.32 -5.69
CA MET A 161 4.69 -11.17 -6.55
C MET A 161 5.56 -11.60 -7.74
N VAL A 162 5.15 -11.19 -8.94
CA VAL A 162 5.85 -11.51 -10.19
C VAL A 162 6.02 -10.24 -11.02
N ILE A 163 7.25 -9.96 -11.46
CA ILE A 163 7.56 -8.87 -12.39
C ILE A 163 8.12 -9.49 -13.69
N PRO A 164 7.30 -9.58 -14.77
CA PRO A 164 7.73 -10.21 -16.01
C PRO A 164 8.48 -9.23 -16.92
N HIS A 165 9.81 -9.35 -17.02
CA HIS A 165 10.64 -8.56 -17.96
C HIS A 165 10.38 -7.05 -17.94
N GLN A 166 10.12 -6.50 -16.75
CA GLN A 166 9.80 -5.08 -16.58
C GLN A 166 10.79 -4.43 -15.61
N ARG A 167 11.34 -3.28 -16.01
CA ARG A 167 12.15 -2.43 -15.14
C ARG A 167 11.24 -1.59 -14.26
N ARG A 168 10.84 -2.15 -13.13
CA ARG A 168 9.93 -1.52 -12.17
C ARG A 168 10.18 -2.08 -10.77
N ASN A 169 9.82 -1.29 -9.77
CA ASN A 169 9.80 -1.74 -8.39
C ASN A 169 8.36 -2.04 -8.00
N CYS A 170 8.16 -3.12 -7.25
CA CYS A 170 6.86 -3.48 -6.72
C CYS A 170 6.94 -3.74 -5.23
N SER A 171 5.98 -3.22 -4.48
CA SER A 171 5.88 -3.47 -3.05
C SER A 171 4.62 -4.26 -2.69
N PHE A 172 4.69 -5.02 -1.61
CA PHE A 172 3.54 -5.58 -0.91
C PHE A 172 3.65 -5.14 0.54
N SER A 173 2.71 -4.31 0.96
CA SER A 173 2.73 -3.58 2.22
C SER A 173 1.68 -4.13 3.16
N ILE A 174 2.07 -4.42 4.39
CA ILE A 174 1.26 -5.02 5.44
C ILE A 174 1.24 -4.04 6.60
N ILE A 175 0.06 -3.48 6.89
CA ILE A 175 -0.12 -2.48 7.95
C ILE A 175 -0.28 -3.15 9.32
N TYR A 176 0.65 -4.06 9.63
CA TYR A 176 0.70 -4.77 10.90
C TYR A 176 2.15 -5.18 11.20
N PRO A 177 2.50 -5.33 12.48
CA PRO A 177 3.73 -6.01 12.88
C PRO A 177 3.60 -7.50 12.56
N VAL A 178 4.43 -7.99 11.64
CA VAL A 178 4.29 -9.36 11.12
C VAL A 178 5.60 -10.11 11.11
N GLU A 179 5.47 -11.42 11.23
CA GLU A 179 6.50 -12.35 10.80
C GLU A 179 6.32 -12.63 9.32
N ILE A 180 7.37 -12.48 8.53
CA ILE A 180 7.40 -12.78 7.10
C ILE A 180 8.30 -13.99 6.88
N ARG A 181 7.76 -15.01 6.21
CA ARG A 181 8.46 -16.22 5.80
C ARG A 181 8.51 -16.30 4.29
N LEU A 182 9.70 -16.17 3.73
CA LEU A 182 9.90 -16.34 2.29
C LEU A 182 9.85 -17.82 1.94
N THR A 183 8.98 -18.19 1.01
CA THR A 183 8.79 -19.57 0.54
C THR A 183 9.45 -19.83 -0.79
N GLU A 184 9.60 -18.81 -1.63
CA GLU A 184 10.26 -18.92 -2.93
C GLU A 184 10.89 -17.60 -3.33
N LEU A 185 12.07 -17.66 -3.93
CA LEU A 185 12.76 -16.51 -4.50
C LEU A 185 13.43 -16.93 -5.82
N SER A 186 13.01 -16.29 -6.91
CA SER A 186 13.59 -16.45 -8.23
C SER A 186 13.96 -15.07 -8.76
N LEU A 187 15.27 -14.82 -8.86
CA LEU A 187 15.83 -13.55 -9.34
C LEU A 187 16.72 -13.78 -10.55
N GLY A 188 16.65 -12.83 -11.47
CA GLY A 188 17.54 -12.73 -12.61
C GLY A 188 19.00 -12.58 -12.21
N GLN A 189 19.82 -13.60 -12.44
CA GLN A 189 21.21 -13.70 -11.94
C GLN A 189 21.35 -13.86 -10.42
N ALA A 190 20.46 -14.60 -9.74
CA ALA A 190 20.92 -15.31 -8.55
C ALA A 190 22.09 -16.21 -8.99
N LYS A 191 23.34 -15.77 -8.76
CA LYS A 191 24.54 -16.58 -9.02
C LYS A 191 24.37 -17.89 -8.27
N SER A 192 23.93 -18.93 -8.95
CA SER A 192 23.85 -20.27 -8.39
C SER A 192 25.23 -20.90 -8.46
N ASN A 193 25.68 -21.32 -7.28
CA ASN A 193 26.67 -22.36 -6.99
C ASN A 193 28.14 -22.08 -7.31
N GLU A 194 28.79 -21.29 -6.46
CA GLU A 194 30.14 -21.60 -5.94
C GLU A 194 30.30 -20.95 -4.56
N LEU A 195 30.36 -21.76 -3.51
CA LEU A 195 30.77 -21.34 -2.17
C LEU A 195 32.26 -20.97 -2.24
N SER A 196 32.58 -19.71 -2.54
CA SER A 196 33.84 -19.14 -2.09
C SER A 196 33.67 -18.82 -0.60
N PRO A 197 34.42 -19.45 0.32
CA PRO A 197 34.31 -19.21 1.75
C PRO A 197 35.03 -17.89 2.06
N GLN A 198 34.42 -16.77 1.68
CA GLN A 198 34.90 -15.46 2.08
C GLN A 198 33.92 -14.84 3.05
N ARG A 199 34.30 -15.00 4.33
CA ARG A 199 33.94 -14.11 5.43
C ARG A 199 33.98 -12.66 4.92
N GLN A 200 32.84 -12.06 4.63
CA GLN A 200 32.77 -10.63 4.40
C GLN A 200 31.37 -10.12 4.73
N VAL A 201 31.31 -9.42 5.87
CA VAL A 201 30.57 -8.18 6.13
C VAL A 201 29.49 -7.87 5.08
N TRP A 202 28.23 -7.88 5.50
CA TRP A 202 27.05 -7.60 4.66
C TRP A 202 27.19 -6.30 3.86
N SER A 203 27.78 -6.38 2.66
CA SER A 203 27.61 -5.37 1.63
C SER A 203 26.22 -5.59 1.02
N GLY A 204 25.31 -4.65 1.21
CA GLY A 204 23.91 -4.78 0.77
C GLY A 204 23.76 -5.13 -0.72
N CYS A 205 22.59 -5.63 -1.11
CA CYS A 205 22.32 -6.06 -2.50
C CYS A 205 22.14 -4.89 -3.48
N SER A 206 22.32 -3.65 -3.04
CA SER A 206 22.29 -2.45 -3.86
C SER A 206 23.43 -2.46 -4.88
N GLY A 207 23.13 -2.97 -6.09
CA GLY A 207 24.10 -3.18 -7.17
C GLY A 207 23.99 -4.52 -7.88
N SER A 208 23.24 -5.49 -7.34
CA SER A 208 23.01 -6.79 -7.99
C SER A 208 22.06 -6.74 -9.19
N GLY A 209 21.43 -5.59 -9.45
CA GLY A 209 20.39 -5.42 -10.46
C GLY A 209 19.01 -5.78 -9.92
N ASP A 210 18.78 -7.08 -9.70
CA ASP A 210 17.51 -7.62 -9.20
C ASP A 210 17.68 -8.09 -7.74
N TYR A 211 16.78 -7.68 -6.85
CA TYR A 211 16.81 -8.05 -5.43
C TYR A 211 15.46 -7.82 -4.74
N VAL A 212 15.28 -8.46 -3.59
CA VAL A 212 14.15 -8.26 -2.68
C VAL A 212 14.63 -7.55 -1.43
N GLU A 213 13.89 -6.54 -0.99
CA GLU A 213 14.09 -5.86 0.29
C GLU A 213 12.91 -6.16 1.21
N LEU A 214 13.21 -6.32 2.49
CA LEU A 214 12.23 -6.32 3.55
C LEU A 214 12.38 -5.01 4.31
N LEU A 215 11.32 -4.22 4.35
CA LEU A 215 11.32 -2.91 4.97
C LEU A 215 10.41 -2.90 6.19
N GLY A 216 10.79 -2.13 7.20
CA GLY A 216 9.96 -1.83 8.36
C GLY A 216 9.88 -0.32 8.60
N GLY A 217 8.70 0.17 9.00
CA GLY A 217 8.53 1.57 9.38
C GLY A 217 7.15 1.89 9.93
N ASN A 218 6.95 3.13 10.35
CA ASN A 218 5.68 3.59 10.95
C ASN A 218 4.72 4.26 9.94
N GLY A 219 5.22 4.47 8.72
CA GLY A 219 4.55 5.10 7.59
C GLY A 219 4.34 4.14 6.41
N VAL A 220 3.89 4.65 5.27
CA VAL A 220 3.59 3.89 4.05
C VAL A 220 4.51 4.23 2.86
N ASP A 221 5.36 5.25 3.00
CA ASP A 221 6.35 5.61 1.99
C ASP A 221 7.59 4.70 2.12
N THR A 222 7.70 3.75 1.20
CA THR A 222 8.82 2.79 1.13
C THR A 222 10.20 3.44 1.02
N SER A 223 10.29 4.70 0.57
CA SER A 223 11.57 5.42 0.49
C SER A 223 12.06 5.98 1.82
N GLN A 224 11.20 6.02 2.84
CA GLN A 224 11.50 6.48 4.20
C GLN A 224 11.59 5.32 5.20
N MET A 225 11.33 4.08 4.77
CA MET A 225 11.37 2.90 5.62
C MET A 225 12.80 2.39 5.82
N PHE A 226 13.01 1.68 6.92
CA PHE A 226 14.28 1.05 7.24
C PHE A 226 14.40 -0.32 6.56
N PRO A 227 15.49 -0.61 5.83
CA PRO A 227 15.72 -1.93 5.26
C PRO A 227 16.18 -2.91 6.33
N VAL A 228 15.29 -3.85 6.68
CA VAL A 228 15.54 -4.93 7.65
C VAL A 228 16.44 -6.01 7.04
N ALA A 229 16.26 -6.31 5.75
CA ALA A 229 17.09 -7.28 5.03
C ALA A 229 16.99 -7.08 3.52
N ASP A 230 18.08 -7.35 2.80
CA ASP A 230 18.13 -7.38 1.33
C ASP A 230 18.59 -8.75 0.84
N LEU A 231 17.98 -9.25 -0.24
CA LEU A 231 18.15 -10.60 -0.76
C LEU A 231 18.33 -10.58 -2.28
N CYS A 232 19.50 -11.03 -2.73
CA CYS A 232 19.88 -11.04 -4.15
C CYS A 232 20.32 -12.42 -4.66
N PHE A 233 20.14 -13.47 -3.85
CA PHE A 233 20.48 -14.84 -4.20
C PHE A 233 19.36 -15.80 -3.76
N SER A 234 19.27 -16.96 -4.42
CA SER A 234 18.31 -18.00 -4.04
C SER A 234 18.66 -18.53 -2.65
N LEU A 235 17.71 -18.46 -1.73
CA LEU A 235 17.89 -18.93 -0.36
C LEU A 235 17.70 -20.45 -0.33
N SER A 236 18.76 -21.17 0.03
CA SER A 236 18.69 -22.59 0.40
C SER A 236 18.16 -22.69 1.84
N GLY A 237 16.89 -22.32 2.03
CA GLY A 237 16.23 -22.31 3.34
C GLY A 237 15.11 -21.28 3.42
N LEU A 238 14.13 -21.53 4.31
CA LEU A 238 13.04 -20.60 4.58
C LEU A 238 13.59 -19.44 5.43
N ALA A 239 13.85 -18.29 4.81
CA ALA A 239 14.19 -17.10 5.57
C ALA A 239 12.92 -16.59 6.27
N GLN A 240 12.98 -16.49 7.60
CA GLN A 240 11.91 -16.01 8.46
C GLN A 240 12.40 -14.79 9.22
N MET A 241 11.67 -13.68 9.09
CA MET A 241 12.03 -12.39 9.66
C MET A 241 10.84 -11.85 10.44
N LYS A 242 11.09 -11.37 11.67
CA LYS A 242 10.07 -10.71 12.50
C LYS A 242 10.25 -9.20 12.40
N ILE A 243 9.22 -8.49 11.95
CA ILE A 243 9.23 -7.04 11.80
C ILE A 243 8.16 -6.45 12.72
N GLY A 244 8.60 -5.86 13.82
CA GLY A 244 7.73 -5.29 14.87
C GLY A 244 7.25 -3.87 14.60
N CYS A 245 7.31 -3.38 13.37
CA CYS A 245 6.91 -2.02 13.00
C CYS A 245 5.40 -1.94 12.70
N ASP A 246 4.81 -0.74 12.72
CA ASP A 246 3.40 -0.55 12.31
C ASP A 246 3.15 -1.05 10.88
N ASN A 247 4.14 -0.89 10.00
CA ASN A 247 4.10 -1.32 8.61
C ASN A 247 5.32 -2.16 8.25
N SER A 248 5.08 -3.28 7.57
CA SER A 248 6.09 -4.18 7.04
C SER A 248 5.92 -4.31 5.52
N VAL A 249 7.01 -4.30 4.75
CA VAL A 249 6.93 -4.31 3.28
C VAL A 249 7.88 -5.34 2.69
N VAL A 250 7.39 -6.12 1.73
CA VAL A 250 8.22 -6.89 0.80
C VAL A 250 8.32 -6.10 -0.50
N ARG A 251 9.52 -5.63 -0.85
CA ARG A 251 9.76 -4.82 -2.06
C ARG A 251 10.66 -5.59 -3.03
N LEU A 252 10.17 -5.83 -4.25
CA LEU A 252 10.92 -6.45 -5.32
C LEU A 252 11.41 -5.38 -6.30
N VAL A 253 12.73 -5.27 -6.42
CA VAL A 253 13.43 -4.36 -7.34
C VAL A 253 13.85 -5.15 -8.57
N SER A 254 13.45 -4.67 -9.75
CA SER A 254 13.70 -5.34 -11.02
C SER A 254 14.36 -4.41 -12.03
N SER A 255 15.47 -4.88 -12.60
CA SER A 255 16.18 -4.30 -13.74
C SER A 255 15.44 -4.45 -15.06
N GLY A 256 14.50 -5.40 -15.15
CA GLY A 256 13.71 -5.72 -16.34
C GLY A 256 14.31 -6.77 -17.27
N ASN A 257 15.50 -7.28 -16.96
CA ASN A 257 16.18 -8.28 -17.79
C ASN A 257 15.59 -9.70 -17.63
N TYR A 258 14.88 -9.95 -16.53
CA TYR A 258 14.45 -11.29 -16.13
C TYR A 258 13.00 -11.30 -15.62
N ILE A 259 12.47 -12.50 -15.41
CA ILE A 259 11.21 -12.71 -14.68
C ILE A 259 11.57 -12.88 -13.21
N ASN A 260 11.27 -11.85 -12.42
CA ASN A 260 11.53 -11.86 -10.99
C ASN A 260 10.28 -12.30 -10.24
N ARG A 261 10.44 -13.21 -9.27
CA ARG A 261 9.36 -13.75 -8.46
C ARG A 261 9.78 -13.90 -7.01
N VAL A 262 8.90 -13.49 -6.11
CA VAL A 262 9.00 -13.75 -4.68
C VAL A 262 7.67 -14.26 -4.16
N SER A 263 7.70 -15.37 -3.44
CA SER A 263 6.55 -15.92 -2.71
C SER A 263 6.85 -15.89 -1.22
N PHE A 264 5.86 -15.46 -0.44
CA PHE A 264 6.00 -15.34 0.99
C PHE A 264 4.68 -15.58 1.72
N GLN A 265 4.80 -15.96 2.98
CA GLN A 265 3.73 -16.06 3.95
C GLN A 265 3.97 -15.03 5.04
N TYR A 266 2.90 -14.52 5.62
CA TYR A 266 2.99 -13.59 6.75
C TYR A 266 1.91 -13.88 7.76
N ARG A 267 2.20 -13.59 9.02
CA ARG A 267 1.25 -13.67 10.14
C ARG A 267 1.48 -12.53 11.11
N LEU A 268 0.44 -12.15 11.84
CA LEU A 268 0.55 -11.19 12.93
C LEU A 268 1.54 -11.69 13.98
N LEU A 269 2.41 -10.80 14.46
CA LEU A 269 3.23 -11.08 15.64
C LEU A 269 2.37 -11.09 16.89
N GLU A 270 2.59 -12.07 17.76
CA GLU A 270 1.98 -12.08 19.08
C GLU A 270 2.57 -10.98 19.98
N HIS A 271 1.83 -10.55 21.00
CA HIS A 271 2.23 -9.44 21.87
C HIS A 271 3.54 -9.69 22.63
N ASN A 272 3.89 -10.95 22.87
CA ASN A 272 5.15 -11.41 23.46
C ASN A 272 6.33 -11.41 22.46
N GLU A 273 6.05 -11.41 21.15
CA GLU A 273 7.03 -11.37 20.06
C GLU A 273 7.35 -9.93 19.63
N LEU A 274 6.50 -8.97 20.01
CA LEU A 274 6.76 -7.55 19.81
C LEU A 274 7.95 -7.11 20.68
N PRO A 275 8.85 -6.26 20.16
CA PRO A 275 9.95 -5.74 20.95
C PRO A 275 9.41 -5.02 22.19
N LYS A 276 9.77 -5.51 23.38
CA LYS A 276 9.41 -4.84 24.63
C LYS A 276 10.16 -3.51 24.69
N THR A 277 9.42 -2.42 24.75
CA THR A 277 9.99 -1.09 24.95
C THR A 277 10.81 -1.09 26.24
N ARG A 278 12.12 -0.84 26.10
CA ARG A 278 13.16 -0.78 27.15
C ARG A 278 13.68 -2.12 27.67
N GLU A 279 14.58 -2.74 26.90
CA GLU A 279 15.71 -3.47 27.48
C GLU A 279 16.82 -3.57 26.43
N ASN A 280 17.91 -2.83 26.66
CA ASN A 280 19.27 -2.94 26.08
C ASN A 280 19.52 -4.00 24.98
N SER A 281 18.83 -3.92 23.84
CA SER A 281 19.20 -4.61 22.60
C SER A 281 19.27 -3.58 21.47
N LEU A 282 20.29 -3.72 20.63
CA LEU A 282 20.73 -2.73 19.66
C LEU A 282 19.79 -2.52 18.45
N ASP A 283 18.56 -3.05 18.47
CA ASP A 283 17.76 -3.30 17.26
C ASP A 283 16.29 -2.82 17.35
N ASN A 284 16.02 -1.67 17.98
CA ASN A 284 14.67 -1.06 17.93
C ASN A 284 14.50 -0.16 16.69
N PHE A 285 14.54 -0.76 15.50
CA PHE A 285 14.48 -0.07 14.20
C PHE A 285 13.16 0.67 13.90
N CYS A 286 12.09 0.34 14.62
CA CYS A 286 10.76 0.94 14.42
C CYS A 286 10.50 2.16 15.32
N SER A 287 11.50 2.65 16.06
CA SER A 287 11.38 3.85 16.87
C SER A 287 11.81 5.06 16.04
N VAL A 288 10.86 5.70 15.37
CA VAL A 288 11.09 7.05 14.84
C VAL A 288 9.97 7.93 15.38
N GLU A 289 10.43 8.96 16.12
CA GLU A 289 9.78 9.93 17.01
C GLU A 289 8.28 10.21 16.86
#